data_AF-A0A1B6KXM0-F1
#
_entry.id   AF-A0A1B6KXM0-F1
#
_cell.length_a   1.000
_cell.length_b   1.000
_cell.length_c   1.000
_cell.angle_alpha   90.00
_cell.angle_beta   90.00
_cell.angle_gamma   90.00
#
_symmetry.space_group_name_H-M   'P 1'
#
loop_
_entity.id
_entity.type
_entity.pdbx_description
1 polymer ?
#
loop_
_entity_poly.entity_id
_entity_poly.type
_entity_poly.pdbx_seq_one_letter_code
_entity_poly.pdbx_strand_id
1 'polypeptide(L)'
;IMGNSDTKLNFRKAVVQLTSKTQPIDASDDSFWDQFWSENVTNVQDVFTLVPAPEIRALREEAPSNLATLCYKAVEKLVKAVDNSCRTQHEQQTVLNCVRLLTRVLPYIFEDPEWRGFFWSSLPDQSQGEDREESLPLAHSLLNAICDLLFCPDFTVAANKKSGPDKAEDLQAIDSCEYIWEAGVGFAHSPTRYTTHDAARTELLKLLLTCFSETMYQPPVYL
;
A
#
# COMPACT_ATOMS: atom_id res chain seq x y z
N ILE A 1 -17.95 18.34 -15.95
CA ILE A 1 -17.80 16.95 -16.48
C ILE A 1 -16.34 16.63 -16.88
N MET A 2 -15.38 17.57 -16.75
CA MET A 2 -13.93 17.36 -16.96
C MET A 2 -13.20 16.69 -15.76
N GLY A 3 -13.77 15.66 -15.14
CA GLY A 3 -13.26 15.14 -13.85
C GLY A 3 -12.59 13.77 -13.88
N ASN A 4 -12.92 12.90 -14.84
CA ASN A 4 -12.57 11.48 -14.77
C ASN A 4 -11.77 10.99 -15.99
N SER A 5 -12.15 11.41 -17.20
CA SER A 5 -11.46 11.00 -18.44
C SER A 5 -10.05 11.56 -18.56
N ASP A 6 -9.87 12.85 -18.24
CA ASP A 6 -8.56 13.52 -18.31
C ASP A 6 -7.58 12.92 -17.29
N THR A 7 -8.09 12.42 -16.18
CA THR A 7 -7.24 11.94 -15.10
C THR A 7 -6.86 10.46 -15.22
N LYS A 8 -7.74 9.62 -15.77
CA LYS A 8 -7.35 8.28 -16.24
C LYS A 8 -6.29 8.37 -17.33
N LEU A 9 -6.38 9.38 -18.20
CA LEU A 9 -5.37 9.67 -19.21
C LEU A 9 -4.03 10.07 -18.56
N ASN A 10 -4.03 10.91 -17.53
CA ASN A 10 -2.81 11.29 -16.81
C ASN A 10 -2.17 10.09 -16.11
N PHE A 11 -2.95 9.29 -15.37
CA PHE A 11 -2.45 8.05 -14.77
C PHE A 11 -1.84 7.13 -15.83
N ARG A 12 -2.53 6.94 -16.97
CA ARG A 12 -2.01 6.12 -18.07
C ARG A 12 -0.69 6.67 -18.63
N LYS A 13 -0.58 7.98 -18.80
CA LYS A 13 0.67 8.62 -19.23
C LYS A 13 1.80 8.39 -18.22
N ALA A 14 1.50 8.47 -16.92
CA ALA A 14 2.47 8.17 -15.87
C ALA A 14 2.95 6.72 -15.93
N VAL A 15 2.05 5.75 -16.15
CA VAL A 15 2.41 4.32 -16.34
C VAL A 15 3.32 4.15 -17.56
N VAL A 16 2.96 4.74 -18.71
CA VAL A 16 3.80 4.68 -19.92
C VAL A 16 5.17 5.32 -19.69
N GLN A 17 5.21 6.46 -18.99
CA GLN A 17 6.47 7.12 -18.63
C GLN A 17 7.32 6.25 -17.69
N LEU A 18 6.70 5.57 -16.73
CA LEU A 18 7.35 4.66 -15.80
C LEU A 18 8.05 3.50 -16.54
N THR A 19 7.39 2.94 -17.56
CA THR A 19 7.89 1.78 -18.34
C THR A 19 8.87 2.17 -19.44
N SER A 20 8.73 3.36 -20.05
CA SER A 20 9.53 3.77 -21.21
C SER A 20 10.85 4.44 -20.88
N LYS A 21 11.01 4.97 -19.66
CA LYS A 21 12.26 5.59 -19.22
C LYS A 21 13.19 4.52 -18.65
N THR A 22 14.24 4.19 -19.40
CA THR A 22 15.33 3.32 -18.92
C THR A 22 16.21 4.00 -17.87
N GLN A 23 16.22 5.34 -17.84
CA GLN A 23 16.85 6.09 -16.75
C GLN A 23 15.92 6.15 -15.53
N PRO A 24 16.46 5.98 -14.30
CA PRO A 24 15.69 6.14 -13.07
C PRO A 24 14.98 7.49 -13.01
N ILE A 25 13.68 7.48 -12.71
CA ILE A 25 12.93 8.68 -12.38
C ILE A 25 13.32 9.11 -10.96
N ASP A 26 13.57 10.41 -10.78
CA ASP A 26 13.99 10.97 -9.50
C ASP A 26 12.94 10.65 -8.41
N ALA A 27 13.38 10.05 -7.31
CA ALA A 27 12.53 9.71 -6.18
C ALA A 27 11.96 10.96 -5.49
N SER A 28 12.56 12.14 -5.68
CA SER A 28 12.07 13.42 -5.15
C SER A 28 11.06 14.12 -6.05
N ASP A 29 10.77 13.60 -7.25
CA ASP A 29 9.74 14.15 -8.14
C ASP A 29 8.33 13.76 -7.67
N ASP A 30 7.89 14.34 -6.54
CA ASP A 30 6.57 14.07 -5.97
C ASP A 30 5.44 14.41 -6.96
N SER A 31 5.65 15.36 -7.88
CA SER A 31 4.67 15.70 -8.92
C SER A 31 4.40 14.55 -9.90
N PHE A 32 5.43 13.75 -10.19
CA PHE A 32 5.30 12.53 -10.97
C PHE A 32 4.66 11.42 -10.14
N TRP A 33 5.22 11.15 -8.96
CA TRP A 33 4.83 10.03 -8.12
C TRP A 33 3.39 10.15 -7.60
N ASP A 34 2.95 11.35 -7.23
CA ASP A 34 1.60 11.57 -6.72
C ASP A 34 0.48 11.23 -7.72
N GLN A 35 0.80 11.11 -9.01
CA GLN A 35 -0.17 10.67 -10.02
C GLN A 35 -0.69 9.25 -9.78
N PHE A 36 0.09 8.38 -9.14
CA PHE A 36 -0.24 6.95 -8.94
C PHE A 36 -1.25 6.71 -7.81
N TRP A 37 -1.33 7.59 -6.81
CA TRP A 37 -2.28 7.48 -5.70
C TRP A 37 -3.29 8.62 -5.64
N SER A 38 -3.27 9.53 -6.62
CA SER A 38 -4.26 10.60 -6.78
C SER A 38 -5.71 10.07 -6.86
N GLU A 39 -6.66 10.95 -6.55
CA GLU A 39 -8.10 10.68 -6.34
C GLU A 39 -8.88 10.08 -7.53
N ASN A 40 -8.20 9.65 -8.60
CA ASN A 40 -8.82 9.52 -9.92
C ASN A 40 -8.84 8.10 -10.49
N VAL A 41 -8.14 7.15 -9.85
CA VAL A 41 -8.26 5.71 -10.13
C VAL A 41 -8.75 5.02 -8.85
N THR A 42 -10.03 5.21 -8.54
CA THR A 42 -10.62 4.86 -7.23
C THR A 42 -11.16 3.44 -7.16
N ASN A 43 -10.98 2.60 -8.18
CA ASN A 43 -11.36 1.19 -8.12
C ASN A 43 -10.27 0.27 -8.71
N VAL A 44 -10.27 -0.97 -8.23
CA VAL A 44 -9.28 -1.99 -8.62
C VAL A 44 -9.35 -2.37 -10.11
N GLN A 45 -10.53 -2.33 -10.73
CA GLN A 45 -10.69 -2.72 -12.14
C GLN A 45 -9.99 -1.73 -13.08
N ASP A 46 -10.08 -0.44 -12.77
CA ASP A 46 -9.38 0.60 -13.50
C ASP A 46 -7.85 0.45 -13.34
N VAL A 47 -7.35 0.15 -12.13
CA VAL A 47 -5.91 -0.12 -11.92
C VAL A 47 -5.45 -1.29 -12.80
N PHE A 48 -6.19 -2.39 -12.81
CA PHE A 48 -5.85 -3.58 -13.59
C PHE A 48 -5.90 -3.32 -15.11
N THR A 49 -6.81 -2.45 -15.55
CA THR A 49 -6.95 -2.05 -16.95
C THR A 49 -5.83 -1.11 -17.38
N LEU A 50 -5.47 -0.14 -16.53
CA LEU A 50 -4.50 0.91 -16.84
C LEU A 50 -3.03 0.48 -16.60
N VAL A 51 -2.82 -0.58 -15.82
CA VAL A 51 -1.50 -1.18 -15.54
C VAL A 51 -1.48 -2.64 -16.04
N PRO A 52 -1.33 -2.86 -17.36
CA PRO A 52 -1.45 -4.19 -17.95
C PRO A 52 -0.23 -5.08 -17.65
N ALA A 53 -0.44 -6.40 -17.64
CA ALA A 53 0.59 -7.36 -17.21
C ALA A 53 1.90 -7.31 -18.03
N PRO A 54 1.85 -7.19 -19.37
CA PRO A 54 3.07 -7.08 -20.16
C PRO A 54 3.92 -5.86 -19.78
N GLU A 55 3.29 -4.74 -19.40
CA GLU A 55 4.01 -3.53 -19.02
C GLU A 55 4.65 -3.65 -17.64
N ILE A 56 4.04 -4.38 -16.69
CA ILE A 56 4.68 -4.62 -15.39
C ILE A 56 5.93 -5.50 -15.57
N ARG A 57 5.87 -6.52 -16.43
CA ARG A 57 7.03 -7.36 -16.74
C ARG A 57 8.12 -6.58 -17.47
N ALA A 58 7.74 -5.76 -18.46
CA ALA A 58 8.69 -4.87 -19.14
C ALA A 58 9.32 -3.87 -18.16
N LEU A 59 8.54 -3.29 -17.26
CA LEU A 59 9.05 -2.40 -16.20
C LEU A 59 10.04 -3.12 -15.28
N ARG A 60 9.76 -4.37 -14.89
CA ARG A 60 10.67 -5.20 -14.08
C ARG A 60 12.00 -5.46 -14.80
N GLU A 61 11.95 -5.75 -16.09
CA GLU A 61 13.11 -6.17 -16.89
C GLU A 61 13.94 -4.97 -17.41
N GLU A 62 13.27 -3.92 -17.89
CA GLU A 62 13.90 -2.79 -18.59
C GLU A 62 14.14 -1.58 -17.69
N ALA A 63 13.37 -1.43 -16.60
CA ALA A 63 13.47 -0.30 -15.68
C ALA A 63 13.27 -0.71 -14.20
N PRO A 64 14.05 -1.68 -13.68
CA PRO A 64 13.88 -2.23 -12.32
C PRO A 64 13.97 -1.16 -11.22
N SER A 65 14.82 -0.13 -11.39
CA SER A 65 14.92 0.97 -10.42
C SER A 65 13.62 1.76 -10.30
N ASN A 66 12.88 1.96 -11.40
CA ASN A 66 11.59 2.65 -11.37
C ASN A 66 10.53 1.81 -10.65
N LEU A 67 10.54 0.50 -10.87
CA LEU A 67 9.67 -0.44 -10.17
C LEU A 67 9.93 -0.43 -8.66
N ALA A 68 11.21 -0.48 -8.28
CA ALA A 68 11.64 -0.40 -6.89
C ALA A 68 11.14 0.90 -6.24
N THR A 69 11.37 2.06 -6.88
CA THR A 69 10.92 3.36 -6.38
C THR A 69 9.39 3.45 -6.26
N LEU A 70 8.63 2.89 -7.22
CA LEU A 70 7.17 2.83 -7.13
C LEU A 70 6.73 2.06 -5.87
N CYS A 71 7.31 0.89 -5.63
CA CYS A 71 7.02 0.09 -4.44
C CYS A 71 7.41 0.84 -3.15
N TYR A 72 8.60 1.46 -3.11
CA TYR A 72 9.05 2.24 -1.97
C TYR A 72 8.11 3.39 -1.64
N LYS A 73 7.75 4.21 -2.64
CA LYS A 73 6.82 5.31 -2.45
C LYS A 73 5.43 4.85 -2.03
N ALA A 74 4.94 3.74 -2.57
CA ALA A 74 3.65 3.19 -2.14
C ALA A 74 3.67 2.77 -0.66
N VAL A 75 4.73 2.12 -0.19
CA VAL A 75 4.89 1.75 1.22
C VAL A 75 5.07 2.99 2.10
N GLU A 76 5.87 3.97 1.68
CA GLU A 76 6.04 5.25 2.38
C GLU A 76 4.69 5.95 2.63
N LYS A 77 3.80 5.96 1.63
CA LYS A 77 2.45 6.52 1.79
C LYS A 77 1.58 5.75 2.77
N LEU A 78 1.71 4.41 2.84
CA LEU A 78 1.01 3.59 3.83
C LEU A 78 1.50 3.90 5.25
N VAL A 79 2.82 3.93 5.46
CA VAL A 79 3.42 4.26 6.76
C VAL A 79 3.00 5.67 7.20
N LYS A 80 3.11 6.65 6.31
CA LYS A 80 2.68 8.03 6.59
C LYS A 80 1.19 8.13 6.95
N ALA A 81 0.34 7.31 6.32
CA ALA A 81 -1.08 7.26 6.66
C ALA A 81 -1.32 6.67 8.06
N VAL A 82 -0.52 5.68 8.48
CA VAL A 82 -0.54 5.16 9.87
C VAL A 82 -0.15 6.27 10.85
N ASP A 83 0.96 6.97 10.61
CA ASP A 83 1.44 8.05 11.47
C ASP A 83 0.39 9.17 11.64
N ASN A 84 -0.33 9.49 10.58
CA ASN A 84 -1.40 10.48 10.58
C ASN A 84 -2.76 9.93 11.09
N SER A 85 -2.81 8.65 11.44
CA SER A 85 -4.04 7.92 11.82
C SER A 85 -5.12 7.90 10.72
N CYS A 86 -4.74 8.04 9.44
CA CYS A 86 -5.61 7.93 8.26
C CYS A 86 -6.93 8.74 8.37
N ARG A 87 -6.83 9.95 8.95
CA ARG A 87 -8.00 10.73 9.43
C ARG A 87 -8.81 11.35 8.30
N THR A 88 -8.18 11.62 7.16
CA THR A 88 -8.82 12.32 6.05
C THR A 88 -9.25 11.38 4.94
N GLN A 89 -10.34 11.72 4.24
CA GLN A 89 -10.79 10.96 3.07
C GLN A 89 -9.69 10.87 1.99
N HIS A 90 -8.86 11.90 1.87
CA HIS A 90 -7.74 11.94 0.93
C HIS A 90 -6.66 10.91 1.27
N GLU A 91 -6.30 10.79 2.55
CA GLU A 91 -5.36 9.76 3.03
C GLU A 91 -5.94 8.35 2.84
N GLN A 92 -7.22 8.15 3.18
CA GLN A 92 -7.90 6.87 2.96
C GLN A 92 -7.89 6.46 1.48
N GLN A 93 -8.16 7.41 0.57
CA GLN A 93 -8.12 7.16 -0.86
C GLN A 93 -6.70 6.86 -1.36
N THR A 94 -5.70 7.58 -0.84
CA THR A 94 -4.28 7.36 -1.12
C THR A 94 -3.87 5.95 -0.70
N VAL A 95 -4.21 5.53 0.52
CA VAL A 95 -3.97 4.18 1.04
C VAL A 95 -4.58 3.12 0.13
N LEU A 96 -5.86 3.25 -0.22
CA LEU A 96 -6.54 2.26 -1.07
C LEU A 96 -5.89 2.17 -2.47
N ASN A 97 -5.44 3.29 -3.03
CA ASN A 97 -4.77 3.29 -4.32
C ASN A 97 -3.38 2.65 -4.26
N CYS A 98 -2.59 2.92 -3.22
CA CYS A 98 -1.33 2.22 -2.95
C CYS A 98 -1.56 0.72 -2.78
N VAL A 99 -2.59 0.32 -2.02
CA VAL A 99 -2.94 -1.09 -1.79
C VAL A 99 -3.27 -1.81 -3.10
N ARG A 100 -4.07 -1.19 -3.98
CA ARG A 100 -4.42 -1.74 -5.29
C ARG A 100 -3.22 -1.87 -6.22
N LEU A 101 -2.36 -0.86 -6.25
CA LEU A 101 -1.14 -0.87 -7.05
C LEU A 101 -0.17 -1.95 -6.58
N LEU A 102 0.08 -2.06 -5.28
CA LEU A 102 0.94 -3.12 -4.74
C LEU A 102 0.34 -4.50 -5.01
N THR A 103 -0.96 -4.69 -4.78
CA THR A 103 -1.66 -5.95 -5.10
C THR A 103 -1.53 -6.30 -6.59
N ARG A 104 -1.53 -5.29 -7.46
CA ARG A 104 -1.38 -5.47 -8.91
C ARG A 104 0.04 -5.84 -9.31
N VAL A 105 1.05 -5.26 -8.68
CA VAL A 105 2.45 -5.30 -9.10
C VAL A 105 3.22 -6.47 -8.47
N LEU A 106 3.00 -6.74 -7.17
CA LEU A 106 3.74 -7.76 -6.41
C LEU A 106 3.78 -9.16 -7.07
N PRO A 107 2.68 -9.70 -7.64
CA PRO A 107 2.71 -10.98 -8.34
C PRO A 107 3.81 -11.08 -9.40
N TYR A 108 4.03 -10.01 -10.15
CA TYR A 108 5.03 -9.97 -11.22
C TYR A 108 6.43 -9.75 -10.68
N ILE A 109 6.59 -9.18 -9.49
CA ILE A 109 7.89 -9.15 -8.82
C ILE A 109 8.27 -10.57 -8.38
N PHE A 110 7.32 -11.35 -7.86
CA PHE A 110 7.57 -12.74 -7.40
C PHE A 110 7.88 -13.74 -8.52
N GLU A 111 7.51 -13.44 -9.75
CA GLU A 111 7.88 -14.23 -10.94
C GLU A 111 9.42 -14.26 -11.16
N ASP A 112 10.17 -13.30 -10.62
CA ASP A 112 11.62 -13.18 -10.80
C ASP A 112 12.40 -13.45 -9.49
N PRO A 113 13.14 -14.56 -9.39
CA PRO A 113 14.02 -14.88 -8.27
C PRO A 113 14.99 -13.78 -7.82
N GLU A 114 15.47 -12.93 -8.73
CA GLU A 114 16.44 -11.88 -8.43
C GLU A 114 15.85 -10.80 -7.52
N TRP A 115 14.53 -10.65 -7.53
CA TRP A 115 13.81 -9.69 -6.71
C TRP A 115 13.56 -10.14 -5.26
N ARG A 116 13.90 -11.38 -4.88
CA ARG A 116 13.65 -11.85 -3.50
C ARG A 116 14.32 -10.99 -2.44
N GLY A 117 15.55 -10.54 -2.70
CA GLY A 117 16.30 -9.69 -1.78
C GLY A 117 15.71 -8.28 -1.62
N PHE A 118 14.96 -7.79 -2.61
CA PHE A 118 14.45 -6.42 -2.65
C PHE A 118 13.64 -6.06 -1.40
N PHE A 119 12.65 -6.88 -1.04
CA PHE A 119 11.76 -6.58 0.10
C PHE A 119 12.45 -6.70 1.45
N TRP A 120 13.51 -7.49 1.53
CA TRP A 120 14.30 -7.69 2.75
C TRP A 120 15.50 -6.73 2.83
N SER A 121 15.70 -5.91 1.80
CA SER A 121 16.72 -4.88 1.81
C SER A 121 16.25 -3.67 2.64
N SER A 122 17.19 -3.12 3.38
CA SER A 122 17.06 -1.86 4.10
C SER A 122 16.75 -0.72 3.15
N LEU A 123 15.79 0.12 3.51
CA LEU A 123 15.47 1.34 2.77
C LEU A 123 16.71 2.23 2.66
N PRO A 124 17.03 2.79 1.48
CA PRO A 124 18.11 3.76 1.36
C PRO A 124 17.73 5.00 2.17
N ASP A 125 18.34 5.12 3.35
CA ASP A 125 18.13 6.24 4.26
C ASP A 125 18.64 7.53 3.61
N GLN A 126 17.79 8.55 3.51
CA GLN A 126 18.20 9.88 3.06
C GLN A 126 18.83 10.70 4.20
N SER A 127 18.85 10.19 5.43
CA SER A 127 19.52 10.83 6.55
C SER A 127 21.03 10.53 6.51
N GLN A 128 21.83 11.53 6.12
CA GLN A 128 23.29 11.50 6.24
C GLN A 128 23.71 11.75 7.71
N GLY A 129 23.22 10.93 8.64
CA GLY A 129 23.57 10.97 10.06
C GLY A 129 24.48 9.82 10.47
N GLU A 130 25.42 10.07 11.38
CA GLU A 130 26.38 9.08 11.90
C GLU A 130 25.73 8.03 12.84
N ASP A 131 24.45 8.20 13.20
CA ASP A 131 23.64 7.24 13.94
C ASP A 131 22.76 6.43 12.97
N ARG A 132 23.33 5.42 12.30
CA ARG A 132 22.54 4.45 11.53
C ARG A 132 21.74 3.58 12.50
N GLU A 133 20.54 4.02 12.88
CA GLU A 133 19.49 3.04 13.19
C GLU A 133 19.35 2.12 11.96
N GLU A 134 19.44 0.80 12.15
CA GLU A 134 19.27 -0.16 11.07
C GLU A 134 17.92 0.12 10.38
N SER A 135 17.96 0.64 9.14
CA SER A 135 16.72 0.97 8.45
C SER A 135 15.94 -0.32 8.17
N LEU A 136 14.68 -0.31 8.62
CA LEU A 136 13.83 -1.49 8.59
C LEU A 136 13.62 -1.96 7.14
N PRO A 137 13.58 -3.28 6.90
CA PRO A 137 13.30 -3.82 5.58
C PRO A 137 11.94 -3.37 5.04
N LEU A 138 11.82 -3.22 3.73
CA LEU A 138 10.56 -2.81 3.08
C LEU A 138 9.38 -3.74 3.44
N ALA A 139 9.62 -5.05 3.52
CA ALA A 139 8.64 -6.04 3.93
C ALA A 139 8.10 -5.76 5.33
N HIS A 140 8.98 -5.41 6.27
CA HIS A 140 8.60 -5.13 7.65
C HIS A 140 7.70 -3.90 7.72
N SER A 141 8.12 -2.81 7.08
CA SER A 141 7.33 -1.57 7.03
C SER A 141 5.97 -1.79 6.35
N LEU A 142 5.93 -2.54 5.25
CA LEU A 142 4.69 -2.87 4.55
C LEU A 142 3.73 -3.70 5.41
N LEU A 143 4.23 -4.78 6.03
CA LEU A 143 3.38 -5.67 6.83
C LEU A 143 2.85 -4.98 8.09
N ASN A 144 3.68 -4.22 8.80
CA ASN A 144 3.24 -3.44 9.95
C ASN A 144 2.19 -2.40 9.53
N ALA A 145 2.44 -1.65 8.46
CA ALA A 145 1.48 -0.65 8.00
C ALA A 145 0.13 -1.28 7.61
N ILE A 146 0.13 -2.45 6.94
CA ILE A 146 -1.12 -3.18 6.66
C ILE A 146 -1.82 -3.59 7.97
N CYS A 147 -1.08 -4.13 8.93
CA CYS A 147 -1.63 -4.55 10.23
C CYS A 147 -2.26 -3.37 10.99
N ASP A 148 -1.57 -2.23 11.06
CA ASP A 148 -2.08 -1.03 11.74
C ASP A 148 -3.31 -0.47 10.99
N LEU A 149 -3.27 -0.41 9.66
CA LEU A 149 -4.39 0.06 8.83
C LEU A 149 -5.61 -0.84 8.91
N LEU A 150 -5.46 -2.14 9.15
CA LEU A 150 -6.57 -3.09 9.35
C LEU A 150 -7.39 -2.80 10.61
N PHE A 151 -6.79 -2.09 11.57
CA PHE A 151 -7.41 -1.71 12.84
C PHE A 151 -7.42 -0.18 13.04
N CYS A 152 -7.29 0.60 11.97
CA CYS A 152 -7.28 2.05 12.04
C CYS A 152 -8.69 2.63 12.29
N PRO A 153 -8.91 3.41 13.38
CA PRO A 153 -10.18 4.06 13.66
C PRO A 153 -10.64 4.98 12.54
N ASP A 154 -11.96 5.01 12.29
CA ASP A 154 -12.63 5.77 11.22
C ASP A 154 -12.20 5.41 9.78
N PHE A 155 -11.36 4.39 9.61
CA PHE A 155 -11.00 3.83 8.31
C PHE A 155 -11.45 2.37 8.18
N THR A 156 -11.04 1.52 9.12
CA THR A 156 -11.37 0.08 9.14
C THR A 156 -12.04 -0.37 10.42
N VAL A 157 -12.08 0.43 11.47
CA VAL A 157 -12.90 0.18 12.67
C VAL A 157 -13.67 1.45 13.05
N ALA A 158 -14.80 1.30 13.74
CA ALA A 158 -15.55 2.46 14.20
C ALA A 158 -14.78 3.17 15.32
N ALA A 159 -14.60 4.49 15.24
CA ALA A 159 -14.01 5.21 16.36
C ALA A 159 -14.96 5.25 17.56
N ASN A 160 -14.39 5.14 18.75
CA ASN A 160 -15.15 5.26 19.99
C ASN A 160 -15.39 6.75 20.29
N LYS A 161 -16.65 7.19 20.35
CA LYS A 161 -17.01 8.57 20.72
C LYS A 161 -16.90 8.84 22.23
N LYS A 162 -15.96 8.22 22.94
CA LYS A 162 -15.65 8.62 24.30
C LYS A 162 -14.62 9.74 24.23
N SER A 163 -15.10 10.96 24.44
CA SER A 163 -14.30 12.19 24.54
C SER A 163 -13.10 11.98 25.50
N GLY A 164 -11.91 11.85 24.92
CA GLY A 164 -10.59 11.82 25.57
C GLY A 164 -9.60 12.59 24.70
N PRO A 165 -8.52 13.15 25.27
CA PRO A 165 -7.87 14.36 24.76
C PRO A 165 -7.27 14.21 23.34
N ASP A 166 -7.32 15.32 22.59
CA ASP A 166 -6.95 15.55 21.17
C ASP A 166 -5.47 15.26 20.79
N LYS A 167 -4.81 14.29 21.43
CA LYS A 167 -3.49 13.81 21.01
C LYS A 167 -3.58 12.34 20.61
N ALA A 168 -2.82 11.98 19.58
CA ALA A 168 -2.62 10.61 19.10
C ALA A 168 -1.86 9.77 20.14
N GLU A 169 -2.37 9.68 21.36
CA GLU A 169 -1.74 8.93 22.44
C GLU A 169 -2.20 7.47 22.37
N ASP A 170 -1.25 6.64 21.95
CA ASP A 170 -1.17 5.19 22.05
C ASP A 170 -2.36 4.40 21.48
N LEU A 171 -2.21 3.98 20.22
CA LEU A 171 -2.92 2.80 19.67
C LEU A 171 -2.78 1.55 20.57
N GLN A 172 -1.75 1.51 21.43
CA GLN A 172 -1.53 0.47 22.44
C GLN A 172 -2.38 0.62 23.72
N ALA A 173 -2.97 1.79 23.97
CA ALA A 173 -3.76 2.09 25.17
C ALA A 173 -5.27 1.87 24.98
N ILE A 174 -5.71 1.55 23.76
CA ILE A 174 -7.11 1.26 23.44
C ILE A 174 -7.43 -0.19 23.80
N ASP A 175 -8.55 -0.40 24.51
CA ASP A 175 -9.03 -1.73 24.91
C ASP A 175 -9.15 -2.64 23.68
N SER A 176 -8.53 -3.83 23.72
CA SER A 176 -8.51 -4.80 22.61
C SER A 176 -9.92 -5.20 22.13
N CYS A 177 -10.92 -4.98 22.98
CA CYS A 177 -12.35 -5.09 22.68
C CYS A 177 -12.84 -4.18 21.54
N GLU A 178 -12.19 -3.03 21.31
CA GLU A 178 -12.66 -1.97 20.40
C GLU A 178 -12.28 -2.23 18.93
N TYR A 179 -11.38 -3.19 18.69
CA TYR A 179 -10.87 -3.56 17.37
C TYR A 179 -11.53 -4.79 16.74
N ILE A 180 -12.60 -5.29 17.36
CA ILE A 180 -13.27 -6.52 16.96
C ILE A 180 -14.08 -6.28 15.69
N TRP A 181 -13.92 -7.16 14.69
CA TRP A 181 -14.72 -7.07 13.47
C TRP A 181 -16.02 -7.87 13.56
N GLU A 182 -16.04 -8.93 14.38
CA GLU A 182 -17.19 -9.82 14.52
C GLU A 182 -17.30 -10.41 15.93
N ALA A 183 -18.52 -10.78 16.33
CA ALA A 183 -18.76 -11.50 17.57
C ALA A 183 -17.97 -12.82 17.61
N GLY A 184 -17.59 -13.25 18.81
CA GLY A 184 -16.75 -14.42 18.99
C GLY A 184 -16.49 -14.76 20.44
N VAL A 185 -15.43 -15.52 20.68
CA VAL A 185 -15.05 -15.92 22.05
C VAL A 185 -14.73 -14.67 22.87
N GLY A 186 -15.50 -14.43 23.93
CA GLY A 186 -15.38 -13.24 24.78
C GLY A 186 -16.30 -12.07 24.40
N PHE A 187 -16.98 -12.11 23.24
CA PHE A 187 -17.80 -11.00 22.72
C PHE A 187 -19.10 -11.50 22.13
N ALA A 188 -20.22 -11.25 22.83
CA ALA A 188 -21.53 -11.76 22.46
C ALA A 188 -22.20 -10.98 21.31
N HIS A 189 -21.71 -9.78 20.98
CA HIS A 189 -22.34 -8.90 20.01
C HIS A 189 -21.32 -8.37 18.99
N SER A 190 -21.69 -8.44 17.72
CA SER A 190 -20.90 -7.85 16.64
C SER A 190 -21.04 -6.34 16.68
N PRO A 191 -19.95 -5.58 16.46
CA PRO A 191 -20.04 -4.14 16.28
C PRO A 191 -20.90 -3.76 15.07
N THR A 192 -21.32 -2.50 15.02
CA THR A 192 -22.02 -1.95 13.86
C THR A 192 -21.20 -2.17 12.59
N ARG A 193 -21.82 -2.74 11.55
CA ARG A 193 -21.15 -2.97 10.27
C ARG A 193 -21.19 -1.71 9.42
N TYR A 194 -20.05 -1.37 8.84
CA TYR A 194 -19.88 -0.27 7.91
C TYR A 194 -19.34 -0.85 6.60
N THR A 195 -20.12 -0.71 5.52
CA THR A 195 -19.75 -1.28 4.22
C THR A 195 -18.43 -0.72 3.68
N THR A 196 -18.12 0.53 3.98
CA THR A 196 -16.86 1.18 3.64
C THR A 196 -15.67 0.59 4.39
N HIS A 197 -15.83 0.30 5.69
CA HIS A 197 -14.78 -0.36 6.48
C HIS A 197 -14.56 -1.78 5.98
N ASP A 198 -15.63 -2.54 5.71
CA ASP A 198 -15.53 -3.89 5.18
C ASP A 198 -14.86 -3.93 3.80
N ALA A 199 -15.15 -2.95 2.94
CA ALA A 199 -14.46 -2.79 1.66
C ALA A 199 -12.96 -2.50 1.86
N ALA A 200 -12.59 -1.56 2.73
CA ALA A 200 -11.19 -1.22 3.02
C ALA A 200 -10.43 -2.42 3.62
N ARG A 201 -11.00 -3.11 4.61
CA ARG A 201 -10.46 -4.36 5.18
C ARG A 201 -10.22 -5.40 4.10
N THR A 202 -11.19 -5.58 3.19
CA THR A 202 -11.08 -6.55 2.10
C THR A 202 -9.90 -6.24 1.18
N GLU A 203 -9.64 -4.98 0.86
CA GLU A 203 -8.50 -4.60 0.01
C GLU A 203 -7.16 -4.80 0.73
N LEU A 204 -7.06 -4.41 2.01
CA LEU A 204 -5.87 -4.62 2.83
C LEU A 204 -5.55 -6.11 3.00
N LEU A 205 -6.57 -6.94 3.28
CA LEU A 205 -6.40 -8.40 3.39
C LEU A 205 -5.97 -9.03 2.06
N LYS A 206 -6.46 -8.54 0.92
CA LYS A 206 -6.00 -9.00 -0.40
C LYS A 206 -4.53 -8.68 -0.64
N LEU A 207 -4.06 -7.50 -0.22
CA LEU A 207 -2.64 -7.18 -0.29
C LEU A 207 -1.83 -8.08 0.66
N LEU A 208 -2.30 -8.28 1.89
CA LEU A 208 -1.65 -9.17 2.84
C LEU A 208 -1.49 -10.60 2.29
N LEU A 209 -2.56 -11.15 1.72
CA LEU A 209 -2.53 -12.44 1.04
C LEU A 209 -1.57 -12.45 -0.15
N THR A 210 -1.56 -11.37 -0.93
CA THR A 210 -0.60 -11.21 -2.04
C THR A 210 0.84 -11.29 -1.53
N CYS A 211 1.18 -10.60 -0.44
CA CYS A 211 2.53 -10.64 0.15
C CYS A 211 2.99 -12.06 0.53
N PHE A 212 2.07 -12.95 0.92
CA PHE A 212 2.37 -14.33 1.30
C PHE A 212 2.22 -15.35 0.16
N SER A 213 1.99 -14.90 -1.07
CA SER A 213 1.68 -15.78 -2.22
C SER A 213 2.86 -16.04 -3.15
N GLU A 214 4.09 -15.70 -2.76
CA GLU A 214 5.31 -15.86 -3.58
C GLU A 214 5.42 -17.24 -4.25
N THR A 215 5.13 -18.31 -3.50
CA THR A 215 5.21 -19.69 -3.98
C THR A 215 4.27 -20.01 -5.14
N MET A 216 3.20 -19.22 -5.34
CA MET A 216 2.27 -19.40 -6.46
C MET A 216 2.83 -18.88 -7.79
N TYR A 217 3.87 -18.05 -7.77
CA TYR A 217 4.42 -17.38 -8.96
C TYR A 217 5.74 -17.96 -9.43
N GLN A 218 6.23 -19.00 -8.76
CA GLN A 218 7.50 -19.62 -9.07
C GLN A 218 7.29 -20.98 -9.75
N PRO A 219 8.16 -21.34 -10.73
CA PRO A 219 8.10 -22.65 -11.32
C PRO A 219 8.39 -23.73 -10.26
N PRO A 220 7.84 -24.94 -10.40
CA PRO A 220 8.14 -26.05 -9.51
C PRO A 220 9.65 -26.29 -9.44
N VAL A 221 10.20 -26.34 -8.24
CA VAL A 221 11.58 -26.77 -8.04
C VAL A 221 11.62 -28.27 -8.32
N TYR A 222 12.25 -28.69 -9.42
CA TYR A 222 12.51 -30.10 -9.66
C TYR A 222 13.53 -30.57 -8.61
N LEU A 223 13.10 -31.46 -7.71
CA LEU A 223 13.95 -32.17 -6.74
C LEU A 223 14.75 -33.27 -7.42
#